data_AF-A0AAV2BWW4-F1
#
_entry.id   AF-A0AAV2BWW4-F1
#
_cell.length_a   1.000
_cell.length_b   1.000
_cell.length_c   1.000
_cell.angle_alpha   90.00
_cell.angle_beta   90.00
_cell.angle_gamma   90.00
#
_symmetry.space_group_name_H-M   'P 1'
#
loop_
_entity.id
_entity.type
_entity.pdbx_description
1 polymer ?
#
loop_
_entity_poly.entity_id
_entity_poly.type
_entity_poly.pdbx_seq_one_letter_code
_entity_poly.pdbx_strand_id
1 'polypeptide(L)'
;MWSEVLVKLDCFNKSLQGKSATIDVTSNLLSGLAKSIQYLSDEGVQKYTDKAKNVCDSMSIKSIFSIRRLRKVKRMAGETTQDEAHLICAEKSFKLECFKVYDKLISEIVTKSDIYHTISSDFNFLSGKTLNESSVSYLEKCAADLGSKYNRDIDTLEFINEVVTFKFQVKELVENINTASHLDILKVISKYGLRNAYPNIEIALRIFMTMPTMSVARPKSVSEVRNNTRTEVASYRKSKKLKVVNRNRGLVMDSAGPS
;
A
#
# COMPACT_ATOMS: atom_id res chain seq x y z
N MET A 1 8.70 -0.55 15.46
CA MET A 1 7.73 -0.07 14.48
C MET A 1 7.88 -0.80 13.15
N TRP A 2 8.83 -0.42 12.29
CA TRP A 2 8.94 -0.96 10.92
C TRP A 2 9.02 -2.49 10.81
N SER A 3 9.70 -3.18 11.72
CA SER A 3 9.76 -4.65 11.71
C SER A 3 8.37 -5.30 11.82
N GLU A 4 7.49 -4.74 12.66
CA GLU A 4 6.13 -5.27 12.87
C GLU A 4 5.25 -4.96 11.65
N VAL A 5 5.36 -3.74 11.09
CA VAL A 5 4.68 -3.32 9.86
C VAL A 5 5.08 -4.20 8.67
N LEU A 6 6.38 -4.41 8.47
CA LEU A 6 6.90 -5.21 7.35
C LEU A 6 6.46 -6.67 7.41
N VAL A 7 6.31 -7.25 8.61
CA VAL A 7 5.77 -8.61 8.76
C VAL A 7 4.32 -8.67 8.29
N LYS A 8 3.48 -7.67 8.64
CA LYS A 8 2.08 -7.63 8.17
C LYS A 8 1.98 -7.47 6.65
N LEU A 9 2.82 -6.62 6.08
CA LEU A 9 2.92 -6.44 4.63
C LEU A 9 3.40 -7.72 3.92
N ASP A 10 4.37 -8.43 4.48
CA ASP A 10 4.87 -9.70 3.93
C ASP A 10 3.80 -10.80 3.95
N CYS A 11 3.04 -10.91 5.04
CA CYS A 11 1.89 -11.82 5.10
C CYS A 11 0.86 -11.50 4.01
N PHE A 12 0.50 -10.22 3.84
CA PHE A 12 -0.41 -9.78 2.78
C PHE A 12 0.12 -10.13 1.38
N ASN A 13 1.39 -9.86 1.10
CA ASN A 13 2.00 -10.17 -0.19
C ASN A 13 1.99 -11.67 -0.50
N LYS A 14 2.28 -12.50 0.51
CA LYS A 14 2.19 -13.96 0.37
C LYS A 14 0.77 -14.43 0.09
N SER A 15 -0.23 -13.82 0.74
CA SER A 15 -1.65 -14.10 0.47
C SER A 15 -2.03 -13.78 -0.98
N LEU A 16 -1.52 -12.68 -1.55
CA LEU A 16 -1.76 -12.33 -2.95
C LEU A 16 -1.04 -13.22 -3.96
N GLN A 17 0.10 -13.80 -3.60
CA GLN A 17 0.84 -14.72 -4.46
C GLN A 17 0.17 -16.11 -4.55
N GLY A 18 -0.89 -16.36 -3.78
CA GLY A 18 -1.71 -17.56 -3.90
C GLY A 18 -2.47 -17.60 -5.23
N LYS A 19 -2.76 -18.82 -5.72
CA LYS A 19 -3.45 -19.07 -7.01
C LYS A 19 -4.88 -18.51 -7.12
N SER A 20 -5.44 -17.93 -6.06
CA SER A 20 -6.83 -17.47 -5.95
C SER A 20 -6.98 -15.94 -5.81
N ALA A 21 -5.93 -15.16 -6.04
CA ALA A 21 -5.98 -13.71 -5.83
C ALA A 21 -6.77 -13.00 -6.94
N THR A 22 -8.09 -12.98 -6.81
CA THR A 22 -8.99 -12.14 -7.60
C THR A 22 -8.98 -10.71 -7.06
N ILE A 23 -9.50 -9.76 -7.85
CA ILE A 23 -9.52 -8.32 -7.51
C ILE A 23 -10.38 -8.06 -6.26
N ASP A 24 -11.50 -8.76 -6.09
CA ASP A 24 -12.37 -8.70 -4.92
C ASP A 24 -11.68 -9.25 -3.65
N VAL A 25 -11.02 -10.41 -3.75
CA VAL A 25 -10.23 -10.98 -2.64
C VAL A 25 -9.08 -10.03 -2.26
N THR A 26 -8.44 -9.41 -3.25
CA THR A 26 -7.38 -8.41 -3.03
C THR A 26 -7.89 -7.21 -2.23
N SER A 27 -9.08 -6.70 -2.56
CA SER A 27 -9.71 -5.61 -1.81
C SER A 27 -9.97 -6.00 -0.35
N ASN A 28 -10.54 -7.19 -0.11
CA ASN A 28 -10.80 -7.67 1.24
C ASN A 28 -9.51 -7.84 2.06
N LEU A 29 -8.44 -8.35 1.43
CA LEU A 29 -7.13 -8.49 2.06
C LEU A 29 -6.52 -7.12 2.40
N LEU A 30 -6.69 -6.11 1.56
CA LEU A 30 -6.22 -4.74 1.82
C LEU A 30 -6.97 -4.11 3.00
N SER A 31 -8.29 -4.28 3.07
CA SER A 31 -9.08 -3.85 4.22
C SER A 31 -8.63 -4.52 5.52
N GLY A 32 -8.34 -5.82 5.49
CA GLY A 32 -7.79 -6.55 6.63
C GLY A 32 -6.39 -6.08 7.04
N LEU A 33 -5.53 -5.76 6.06
CA LEU A 33 -4.22 -5.17 6.29
C LEU A 33 -4.34 -3.79 6.95
N ALA A 34 -5.23 -2.91 6.46
CA ALA A 34 -5.47 -1.59 7.04
C ALA A 34 -5.85 -1.70 8.53
N LYS A 35 -6.80 -2.59 8.87
CA LYS A 35 -7.18 -2.87 10.27
C LYS A 35 -6.00 -3.38 11.10
N SER A 36 -5.15 -4.24 10.52
CA SER A 36 -3.95 -4.75 11.19
C SER A 36 -2.92 -3.65 11.46
N ILE A 37 -2.75 -2.70 10.54
CA ILE A 37 -1.86 -1.55 10.72
C ILE A 37 -2.44 -0.56 11.73
N GLN A 38 -3.76 -0.34 11.72
CA GLN A 38 -4.45 0.49 12.72
C GLN A 38 -4.19 -0.05 14.13
N TYR A 39 -4.36 -1.36 14.34
CA TYR A 39 -4.04 -1.98 15.62
C TYR A 39 -2.58 -1.76 16.07
N LEU A 40 -1.62 -1.78 15.13
CA LEU A 40 -0.22 -1.46 15.44
C LEU A 40 0.02 0.02 15.76
N SER A 41 -0.86 0.91 15.29
CA SER A 41 -0.84 2.34 15.63
C SER A 41 -1.29 2.53 17.08
N ASP A 42 -2.44 1.95 17.42
CA ASP A 42 -3.11 2.15 18.70
C ASP A 42 -2.27 1.58 19.88
N GLU A 43 -1.75 0.36 19.72
CA GLU A 43 -0.98 -0.33 20.78
C GLU A 43 0.54 -0.10 20.67
N GLY A 44 1.04 0.13 19.44
CA GLY A 44 2.47 0.05 19.17
C GLY A 44 3.25 1.27 19.62
N VAL A 45 2.68 2.48 19.53
CA VAL A 45 3.42 3.74 19.74
C VAL A 45 3.99 3.83 21.17
N GLN A 46 3.19 3.46 22.18
CA GLN A 46 3.65 3.41 23.56
C GLN A 46 4.68 2.28 23.76
N LYS A 47 4.37 1.08 23.27
CA LYS A 47 5.26 -0.09 23.31
C LYS A 47 6.65 0.18 22.70
N TYR A 48 6.75 0.97 21.63
CA TYR A 48 8.05 1.32 21.04
C TYR A 48 8.84 2.30 21.89
N THR A 49 8.15 3.21 22.57
CA THR A 49 8.78 4.14 23.52
C THR A 49 9.40 3.36 24.67
N ASP A 50 8.68 2.37 25.21
CA ASP A 50 9.16 1.56 26.33
C ASP A 50 10.28 0.59 25.89
N LYS A 51 10.16 -0.03 24.71
CA LYS A 51 11.26 -0.81 24.11
C LYS A 51 12.53 0.03 23.93
N ALA A 52 12.40 1.28 23.48
CA ALA A 52 13.53 2.17 23.29
C ALA A 52 14.20 2.53 24.62
N LYS A 53 13.42 2.81 25.67
CA LYS A 53 13.93 3.05 27.02
C LYS A 53 14.73 1.86 27.53
N ASN A 54 14.17 0.64 27.45
CA ASN A 54 14.84 -0.58 27.88
C ASN A 54 16.18 -0.80 27.15
N VAL A 55 16.23 -0.52 25.85
CA VAL A 55 17.47 -0.61 25.07
C VAL A 55 18.50 0.42 25.55
N CYS A 56 18.10 1.67 25.77
CA CYS A 56 18.97 2.71 26.32
C CYS A 56 19.54 2.32 27.68
N ASP A 57 18.68 1.82 28.58
CA ASP A 57 19.08 1.40 29.93
C ASP A 57 20.08 0.23 29.86
N SER A 58 19.86 -0.75 28.98
CA SER A 58 20.80 -1.86 28.76
C SER A 58 22.16 -1.43 28.19
N MET A 59 22.20 -0.27 27.52
CA MET A 59 23.42 0.33 26.98
C MET A 59 24.03 1.39 27.90
N SER A 60 23.50 1.56 29.12
CA SER A 60 23.89 2.61 30.07
C SER A 60 23.79 4.03 29.49
N ILE A 61 22.83 4.24 28.57
CA ILE A 61 22.51 5.54 27.97
C ILE A 61 21.31 6.12 28.70
N LYS A 62 21.37 7.42 29.06
CA LYS A 62 20.27 8.13 29.70
C LYS A 62 19.00 8.09 28.82
N SER A 63 17.95 7.42 29.28
CA SER A 63 16.68 7.18 28.57
C SER A 63 15.71 8.37 28.63
N ILE A 64 16.20 9.60 28.41
CA ILE A 64 15.41 10.83 28.49
C ILE A 64 15.41 11.54 27.14
N PHE A 65 14.24 11.98 26.68
CA PHE A 65 14.13 12.85 25.51
C PHE A 65 14.84 14.19 25.78
N SER A 66 15.77 14.59 24.92
CA SER A 66 16.50 15.85 25.13
C SER A 66 15.53 17.03 25.06
N ILE A 67 15.56 17.87 26.08
CA ILE A 67 14.84 19.14 26.07
C ILE A 67 15.52 20.05 25.05
N ARG A 68 14.88 20.31 23.91
CA ARG A 68 15.33 21.34 22.98
C ARG A 68 14.99 22.71 23.54
N ARG A 69 15.94 23.66 23.48
CA ARG A 69 15.70 25.05 23.86
C ARG A 69 14.55 25.60 23.02
N LEU A 70 13.48 26.05 23.68
CA LEU A 70 12.38 26.73 23.01
C LEU A 70 12.89 28.04 22.43
N ARG A 71 12.58 28.29 21.14
CA ARG A 71 12.88 29.58 20.51
C ARG A 71 12.01 30.64 21.19
N LYS A 72 12.63 31.70 21.70
CA LYS A 72 11.87 32.87 22.17
C LYS A 72 11.28 33.57 20.94
N VAL A 73 9.96 33.63 20.87
CA VAL A 73 9.23 34.43 19.88
C VAL A 73 8.95 35.80 20.50
N LYS A 74 9.20 36.88 19.74
CA LYS A 74 8.91 38.24 20.18
C LYS A 74 7.39 38.42 20.18
N ARG A 75 6.82 38.80 21.32
CA ARG A 75 5.39 39.10 21.45
C ARG A 75 5.12 40.57 21.21
N MET A 76 3.99 40.87 20.59
CA MET A 76 3.51 42.23 20.41
C MET A 76 2.59 42.62 21.57
N ALA A 77 2.53 43.91 21.89
CA ALA A 77 1.62 44.40 22.93
C ALA A 77 0.16 44.13 22.53
N GLY A 78 -0.59 43.45 23.41
CA GLY A 78 -1.99 43.06 23.16
C GLY A 78 -2.20 41.58 22.81
N GLU A 79 -1.13 40.79 22.61
CA GLU A 79 -1.26 39.34 22.44
C GLU A 79 -1.51 38.64 23.79
N THR A 80 -2.75 38.19 24.02
CA THR A 80 -3.16 37.45 25.23
C THR A 80 -2.99 35.93 25.11
N THR A 81 -2.84 35.39 23.91
CA THR A 81 -2.74 33.95 23.67
C THR A 81 -1.29 33.48 23.60
N GLN A 82 -0.99 32.33 24.21
CA GLN A 82 0.30 31.67 24.04
C GLN A 82 0.21 30.74 22.82
N ASP A 83 1.16 30.85 21.89
CA ASP A 83 1.30 29.88 20.81
C ASP A 83 1.78 28.53 21.38
N GLU A 84 0.84 27.62 21.67
CA GLU A 84 1.10 26.33 22.30
C GLU A 84 1.81 25.33 21.36
N ALA A 85 1.90 25.63 20.07
CA ALA A 85 2.61 24.80 19.10
C ALA A 85 4.10 24.59 19.47
N HIS A 86 4.69 25.53 20.21
CA HIS A 86 6.05 25.41 20.74
C HIS A 86 6.16 24.54 22.01
N LEU A 87 5.04 24.19 22.67
CA LEU A 87 5.01 23.47 23.95
C LEU A 87 4.94 21.94 23.80
N ILE A 88 4.99 21.42 22.58
CA ILE A 88 5.04 19.97 22.36
C ILE A 88 6.39 19.43 22.85
N CYS A 89 6.38 18.77 24.01
CA CYS A 89 7.55 18.05 24.52
C CYS A 89 8.06 17.05 23.47
N ALA A 90 9.37 16.82 23.42
CA ALA A 90 10.03 15.93 22.46
C ALA A 90 9.42 14.52 22.41
N GLU A 91 8.86 14.02 23.52
CA GLU A 91 8.10 12.76 23.55
C GLU A 91 6.80 12.84 22.74
N LYS A 92 5.99 13.88 22.94
CA LYS A 92 4.74 14.09 22.19
C LYS A 92 5.03 14.28 20.71
N SER A 93 6.11 15.00 20.38
CA SER A 93 6.55 15.17 18.99
C SER A 93 6.97 13.85 18.36
N PHE A 94 7.70 12.99 19.07
CA PHE A 94 8.04 11.64 18.61
C PHE A 94 6.80 10.79 18.34
N LYS A 95 5.83 10.77 19.27
CA LYS A 95 4.57 10.04 19.10
C LYS A 95 3.79 10.55 17.88
N LEU A 96 3.72 11.87 17.70
CA LEU A 96 3.06 12.48 16.54
C LEU A 96 3.71 12.06 15.22
N GLU A 97 5.04 12.01 15.14
CA GLU A 97 5.74 11.53 13.94
C GLU A 97 5.48 10.04 13.67
N CYS A 98 5.36 9.20 14.71
CA CYS A 98 4.93 7.81 14.53
C CYS A 98 3.50 7.70 13.98
N PHE A 99 2.56 8.46 14.54
CA PHE A 99 1.18 8.47 14.07
C PHE A 99 1.07 8.93 12.62
N LYS A 100 1.78 10.01 12.23
CA LYS A 100 1.83 10.46 10.83
C LYS A 100 2.24 9.35 9.86
N VAL A 101 3.20 8.51 10.24
CA VAL A 101 3.63 7.37 9.41
C VAL A 101 2.52 6.32 9.28
N TYR A 102 1.86 5.98 10.39
CA TYR A 102 0.74 5.04 10.37
C TYR A 102 -0.46 5.58 9.60
N ASP A 103 -0.88 6.81 9.85
CA ASP A 103 -2.00 7.46 9.18
C ASP A 103 -1.77 7.50 7.67
N LYS A 104 -0.55 7.87 7.25
CA LYS A 104 -0.20 7.88 5.83
C LYS A 104 -0.25 6.47 5.24
N LEU A 105 0.29 5.47 5.93
CA LEU A 105 0.28 4.09 5.46
C LEU A 105 -1.15 3.54 5.35
N ILE A 106 -1.99 3.77 6.36
CA ILE A 106 -3.38 3.32 6.40
C ILE A 106 -4.16 4.01 5.28
N SER A 107 -4.02 5.32 5.13
CA SER A 107 -4.67 6.08 4.05
C SER A 107 -4.34 5.51 2.68
N GLU A 108 -3.07 5.24 2.39
CA GLU A 108 -2.65 4.65 1.10
C GLU A 108 -3.24 3.25 0.89
N ILE A 109 -3.26 2.40 1.94
CA ILE A 109 -3.84 1.05 1.86
C ILE A 109 -5.35 1.11 1.61
N VAL A 110 -6.07 1.99 2.32
CA VAL A 110 -7.51 2.16 2.20
C VAL A 110 -7.87 2.71 0.82
N THR A 111 -7.23 3.79 0.38
CA THR A 111 -7.44 4.36 -0.96
C THR A 111 -7.24 3.30 -2.04
N LYS A 112 -6.22 2.45 -1.88
CA LYS A 112 -5.97 1.36 -2.81
C LYS A 112 -7.06 0.29 -2.76
N SER A 113 -7.50 -0.11 -1.56
CA SER A 113 -8.63 -1.02 -1.37
C SER A 113 -9.88 -0.53 -2.10
N ASP A 114 -10.19 0.77 -1.97
CA ASP A 114 -11.34 1.40 -2.62
C ASP A 114 -11.24 1.32 -4.14
N ILE A 115 -10.05 1.58 -4.70
CA ILE A 115 -9.80 1.44 -6.15
C ILE A 115 -10.08 0.00 -6.62
N TYR A 116 -9.56 -1.03 -5.92
CA TYR A 116 -9.82 -2.42 -6.28
C TYR A 116 -11.30 -2.77 -6.16
N HIS A 117 -11.99 -2.27 -5.13
CA HIS A 117 -13.42 -2.46 -4.97
C HIS A 117 -14.21 -1.84 -6.13
N THR A 118 -13.91 -0.60 -6.51
CA THR A 118 -14.54 0.07 -7.65
C THR A 118 -14.31 -0.71 -8.95
N ILE A 119 -13.07 -1.12 -9.23
CA ILE A 119 -12.76 -1.93 -10.43
C ILE A 119 -13.54 -3.25 -10.39
N SER A 120 -13.57 -3.94 -9.25
CA SER A 120 -14.32 -5.18 -9.12
C SER A 120 -15.81 -4.96 -9.40
N SER A 121 -16.39 -3.86 -8.91
CA SER A 121 -17.78 -3.51 -9.13
C SER A 121 -18.07 -3.19 -10.60
N ASP A 122 -17.21 -2.39 -11.24
CA ASP A 122 -17.38 -1.97 -12.64
C ASP A 122 -17.41 -3.16 -13.60
N PHE A 123 -16.60 -4.19 -13.35
CA PHE A 123 -16.50 -5.37 -14.20
C PHE A 123 -17.37 -6.55 -13.70
N ASN A 124 -18.04 -6.42 -12.55
CA ASN A 124 -18.79 -7.53 -11.94
C ASN A 124 -19.90 -8.06 -12.86
N PHE A 125 -20.48 -7.21 -13.71
CA PHE A 125 -21.54 -7.60 -14.62
C PHE A 125 -21.10 -8.61 -15.69
N LEU A 126 -19.81 -8.67 -15.99
CA LEU A 126 -19.21 -9.68 -16.88
C LEU A 126 -18.87 -10.99 -16.14
N SER A 127 -19.19 -11.13 -14.85
CA SER A 127 -19.08 -12.42 -14.17
C SER A 127 -20.18 -13.38 -14.64
N GLY A 128 -19.92 -14.69 -14.60
CA GLY A 128 -20.88 -15.66 -15.12
C GLY A 128 -22.22 -15.61 -14.38
N LYS A 129 -22.17 -15.47 -13.04
CA LYS A 129 -23.37 -15.28 -12.21
C LYS A 129 -24.20 -14.08 -12.65
N THR A 130 -23.58 -12.90 -12.78
CA THR A 130 -24.30 -11.66 -13.12
C THR A 130 -24.81 -11.68 -14.56
N LEU A 131 -24.03 -12.20 -15.51
CA LEU A 131 -24.51 -12.42 -16.88
C LEU A 131 -25.74 -13.33 -16.93
N ASN A 132 -25.78 -14.37 -16.10
CA ASN A 132 -26.92 -15.28 -16.02
C ASN A 132 -28.17 -14.60 -15.43
N GLU A 133 -28.04 -14.03 -14.23
CA GLU A 133 -29.16 -13.62 -13.38
C GLU A 133 -29.70 -12.21 -13.69
N SER A 134 -28.86 -11.28 -14.17
CA SER A 134 -29.26 -9.87 -14.31
C SER A 134 -30.21 -9.59 -15.48
N SER A 135 -31.00 -8.51 -15.41
CA SER A 135 -31.82 -8.09 -16.55
C SER A 135 -30.97 -7.55 -17.71
N VAL A 136 -31.52 -7.58 -18.92
CA VAL A 136 -30.89 -6.99 -20.11
C VAL A 136 -30.64 -5.48 -19.89
N SER A 137 -31.65 -4.75 -19.40
CA SER A 137 -31.55 -3.32 -19.11
C SER A 137 -30.44 -2.96 -18.12
N TYR A 138 -30.18 -3.82 -17.13
CA TYR A 138 -29.08 -3.63 -16.18
C TYR A 138 -27.73 -3.81 -16.88
N LEU A 139 -27.59 -4.84 -17.71
CA LEU A 139 -26.36 -5.11 -18.44
C LEU A 139 -26.05 -4.03 -19.49
N GLU A 140 -27.07 -3.52 -20.18
CA GLU A 140 -26.92 -2.38 -21.11
C GLU A 140 -26.37 -1.15 -20.39
N LYS A 141 -26.92 -0.83 -19.21
CA LYS A 141 -26.44 0.28 -18.39
C LYS A 141 -24.98 0.07 -17.96
N CYS A 142 -24.66 -1.09 -17.41
CA CYS A 142 -23.29 -1.39 -16.97
C CYS A 142 -22.29 -1.38 -18.15
N ALA A 143 -22.69 -1.90 -19.31
CA ALA A 143 -21.87 -1.88 -20.51
C ALA A 143 -21.66 -0.45 -21.03
N ALA A 144 -22.70 0.39 -21.01
CA ALA A 144 -22.62 1.80 -21.38
C ALA A 144 -21.68 2.57 -20.43
N ASP A 145 -21.81 2.36 -19.12
CA ASP A 145 -20.98 2.99 -18.09
C ASP A 145 -19.51 2.57 -18.24
N LEU A 146 -19.24 1.27 -18.41
CA LEU A 146 -17.89 0.74 -18.60
C LEU A 146 -17.28 1.18 -19.94
N GLY A 147 -18.03 1.08 -21.04
CA GLY A 147 -17.58 1.50 -22.37
C GLY A 147 -17.23 2.98 -22.40
N SER A 148 -18.04 3.82 -21.75
CA SER A 148 -17.73 5.25 -21.60
C SER A 148 -16.45 5.51 -20.81
N LYS A 149 -16.18 4.71 -19.77
CA LYS A 149 -14.96 4.80 -18.95
C LYS A 149 -13.70 4.36 -19.70
N TYR A 150 -13.82 3.38 -20.59
CA TYR A 150 -12.71 2.81 -21.39
C TYR A 150 -12.87 3.08 -22.88
N ASN A 151 -13.41 4.25 -23.25
CA ASN A 151 -13.79 4.62 -24.63
C ASN A 151 -12.63 4.70 -25.64
N ARG A 152 -11.39 4.59 -25.17
CA ARG A 152 -10.19 4.50 -26.01
C ARG A 152 -9.95 3.08 -26.52
N ASP A 153 -10.37 2.10 -25.76
CA ASP A 153 -10.12 0.67 -26.00
C ASP A 153 -11.39 -0.08 -26.38
N ILE A 154 -12.56 0.44 -26.00
CA ILE A 154 -13.86 -0.19 -26.17
C ILE A 154 -14.79 0.74 -26.97
N ASP A 155 -15.41 0.21 -28.02
CA ASP A 155 -16.53 0.87 -28.69
C ASP A 155 -17.80 0.66 -27.85
N THR A 156 -18.30 1.72 -27.23
CA THR A 156 -19.44 1.65 -26.31
C THR A 156 -20.71 1.10 -26.96
N LEU A 157 -21.01 1.46 -28.21
CA LEU A 157 -22.27 1.07 -28.86
C LEU A 157 -22.23 -0.41 -29.24
N GLU A 158 -21.13 -0.85 -29.84
CA GLU A 158 -20.92 -2.27 -30.17
C GLU A 158 -20.82 -3.12 -28.90
N PHE A 159 -20.15 -2.62 -27.86
CA PHE A 159 -20.00 -3.35 -26.60
C PHE A 159 -21.33 -3.62 -25.89
N ILE A 160 -22.26 -2.66 -25.91
CA ILE A 160 -23.62 -2.87 -25.36
C ILE A 160 -24.31 -4.02 -26.12
N ASN A 161 -24.30 -3.99 -27.45
CA ASN A 161 -24.92 -5.02 -28.29
C ASN A 161 -24.27 -6.39 -28.10
N GLU A 162 -22.93 -6.43 -28.01
CA GLU A 162 -22.17 -7.64 -27.72
C GLU A 162 -22.59 -8.25 -26.38
N VAL A 163 -22.64 -7.45 -25.31
CA VAL A 163 -22.99 -7.92 -23.96
C VAL A 163 -24.41 -8.50 -23.91
N VAL A 164 -25.37 -7.80 -24.54
CA VAL A 164 -26.77 -8.27 -24.59
C VAL A 164 -26.87 -9.58 -25.37
N THR A 165 -26.19 -9.69 -26.50
CA THR A 165 -26.19 -10.92 -27.31
C THR A 165 -25.50 -12.07 -26.57
N PHE A 166 -24.35 -11.79 -25.96
CA PHE A 166 -23.55 -12.77 -25.23
C PHE A 166 -24.30 -13.33 -24.03
N LYS A 167 -25.12 -12.51 -23.34
CA LYS A 167 -25.97 -12.94 -22.23
C LYS A 167 -26.77 -14.22 -22.53
N PHE A 168 -27.35 -14.31 -23.72
CA PHE A 168 -28.19 -15.46 -24.10
C PHE A 168 -27.35 -16.66 -24.55
N GLN A 169 -26.17 -16.44 -25.12
CA GLN A 169 -25.30 -17.51 -25.60
C GLN A 169 -24.44 -18.12 -24.50
N VAL A 170 -24.06 -17.34 -23.49
CA VAL A 170 -23.09 -17.78 -22.47
C VAL A 170 -23.59 -19.00 -21.68
N LYS A 171 -24.92 -19.16 -21.52
CA LYS A 171 -25.54 -20.33 -20.89
C LYS A 171 -25.26 -21.63 -21.63
N GLU A 172 -25.30 -21.58 -22.96
CA GLU A 172 -25.06 -22.73 -23.82
C GLU A 172 -23.57 -23.04 -23.95
N LEU A 173 -22.71 -22.03 -23.76
CA LEU A 173 -21.26 -22.14 -23.91
C LEU A 173 -20.53 -22.54 -22.61
N VAL A 174 -21.16 -22.36 -21.45
CA VAL A 174 -20.54 -22.53 -20.11
C VAL A 174 -21.39 -23.40 -19.20
N GLU A 175 -20.94 -24.64 -18.96
CA GLU A 175 -21.65 -25.65 -18.16
C GLU A 175 -21.98 -25.20 -16.72
N ASN A 176 -21.09 -24.44 -16.07
CA ASN A 176 -21.27 -23.95 -14.70
C ASN A 176 -21.23 -22.42 -14.64
N ILE A 177 -22.11 -21.77 -15.41
CA ILE A 177 -22.11 -20.31 -15.56
C ILE A 177 -22.17 -19.55 -14.22
N ASN A 178 -22.88 -20.05 -13.21
CA ASN A 178 -23.03 -19.38 -11.91
C ASN A 178 -21.73 -19.27 -11.10
N THR A 179 -20.75 -20.12 -11.36
CA THR A 179 -19.45 -20.10 -10.68
C THR A 179 -18.31 -19.66 -11.61
N ALA A 180 -18.61 -19.37 -12.87
CA ALA A 180 -17.63 -18.99 -13.87
C ALA A 180 -17.03 -17.61 -13.54
N SER A 181 -15.70 -17.59 -13.42
CA SER A 181 -14.93 -16.37 -13.26
C SER A 181 -14.76 -15.62 -14.59
N HIS A 182 -14.32 -14.37 -14.54
CA HIS A 182 -13.94 -13.59 -15.73
C HIS A 182 -12.90 -14.33 -16.60
N LEU A 183 -11.97 -15.05 -15.98
CA LEU A 183 -10.96 -15.86 -16.66
C LEU A 183 -11.59 -17.05 -17.39
N ASP A 184 -12.60 -17.68 -16.81
CA ASP A 184 -13.28 -18.82 -17.44
C ASP A 184 -14.07 -18.36 -18.67
N ILE A 185 -14.74 -17.21 -18.59
CA ILE A 185 -15.43 -16.59 -19.72
C ILE A 185 -14.43 -16.23 -20.82
N LEU A 186 -13.28 -15.64 -20.47
CA LEU A 186 -12.23 -15.32 -21.45
C LEU A 186 -11.69 -16.59 -22.14
N LYS A 187 -11.50 -17.68 -21.38
CA LYS A 187 -11.08 -18.98 -21.95
C LYS A 187 -12.12 -19.54 -22.91
N VAL A 188 -13.41 -19.40 -22.61
CA VAL A 188 -14.52 -19.85 -23.47
C VAL A 188 -14.52 -19.09 -24.78
N ILE A 189 -14.39 -17.75 -24.74
CA ILE A 189 -14.28 -16.91 -25.94
C ILE A 189 -13.10 -17.37 -26.81
N SER A 190 -11.94 -17.64 -26.18
CA SER A 190 -10.76 -18.12 -26.91
C SER A 190 -10.92 -19.54 -27.44
N LYS A 191 -11.56 -20.46 -26.70
CA LYS A 191 -11.72 -21.88 -27.05
C LYS A 191 -12.61 -22.06 -28.27
N TYR A 192 -13.70 -21.30 -28.34
CA TYR A 192 -14.68 -21.40 -29.44
C TYR A 192 -14.41 -20.40 -30.57
N GLY A 193 -13.30 -19.66 -30.53
CA GLY A 193 -12.94 -18.71 -31.60
C GLY A 193 -13.89 -17.52 -31.71
N LEU A 194 -14.56 -17.14 -30.63
CA LEU A 194 -15.60 -16.10 -30.62
C LEU A 194 -15.03 -14.67 -30.59
N ARG A 195 -13.72 -14.53 -30.79
CA ARG A 195 -12.99 -13.26 -30.73
C ARG A 195 -13.52 -12.22 -31.72
N ASN A 196 -13.89 -12.66 -32.92
CA ASN A 196 -14.42 -11.78 -33.96
C ASN A 196 -15.88 -11.39 -33.70
N ALA A 197 -16.62 -12.21 -32.93
CA ALA A 197 -18.01 -11.94 -32.57
C ALA A 197 -18.13 -11.07 -31.32
N TYR A 198 -17.18 -11.18 -30.38
CA TYR A 198 -17.18 -10.44 -29.12
C TYR A 198 -15.83 -9.74 -28.83
N PRO A 199 -15.32 -8.91 -29.75
CA PRO A 199 -14.03 -8.25 -29.58
C PRO A 199 -14.01 -7.30 -28.37
N ASN A 200 -15.07 -6.53 -28.13
CA ASN A 200 -15.12 -5.59 -27.01
C ASN A 200 -15.22 -6.30 -25.66
N ILE A 201 -15.98 -7.40 -25.56
CA ILE A 201 -16.01 -8.24 -24.35
C ILE A 201 -14.63 -8.84 -24.06
N GLU A 202 -13.94 -9.36 -25.08
CA GLU A 202 -12.58 -9.88 -24.90
C GLU A 202 -11.63 -8.79 -24.39
N ILE A 203 -11.67 -7.59 -24.98
CA ILE A 203 -10.86 -6.45 -24.54
C ILE A 203 -11.18 -6.09 -23.09
N ALA A 204 -12.46 -5.97 -22.72
CA ALA A 204 -12.87 -5.66 -21.35
C ALA A 204 -12.33 -6.70 -20.35
N LEU A 205 -12.51 -7.99 -20.64
CA LEU A 205 -11.99 -9.07 -19.79
C LEU A 205 -10.47 -9.04 -19.70
N ARG A 206 -9.77 -8.74 -20.79
CA ARG A 206 -8.30 -8.61 -20.78
C ARG A 206 -7.83 -7.41 -19.98
N ILE A 207 -8.50 -6.26 -20.08
CA ILE A 207 -8.24 -5.09 -19.24
C ILE A 207 -8.34 -5.50 -17.77
N PHE A 208 -9.45 -6.14 -17.38
CA PHE A 208 -9.66 -6.60 -16.00
C PHE A 208 -8.56 -7.56 -15.53
N MET A 209 -8.21 -8.56 -16.33
CA MET A 209 -7.22 -9.59 -15.98
C MET A 209 -5.76 -9.08 -15.97
N THR A 210 -5.49 -7.97 -16.65
CA THR A 210 -4.14 -7.36 -16.70
C THR A 210 -3.96 -6.25 -15.68
N MET A 211 -5.01 -5.84 -14.97
CA MET A 211 -4.89 -4.92 -13.84
C MET A 211 -3.92 -5.52 -12.81
N PRO A 212 -2.85 -4.80 -12.44
CA PRO A 212 -1.86 -5.34 -11.52
C PRO A 212 -2.50 -5.55 -10.16
N THR A 213 -2.58 -6.80 -9.68
CA THR A 213 -2.98 -7.14 -8.31
C THR A 213 -1.81 -6.98 -7.34
N MET A 214 -1.25 -5.77 -7.22
CA MET A 214 -0.16 -5.38 -6.30
C MET A 214 1.14 -6.20 -6.23
N SER A 215 1.22 -7.42 -6.74
CA SER A 215 2.26 -8.38 -6.36
C SER A 215 3.48 -8.37 -7.28
N VAL A 216 3.48 -7.59 -8.37
CA VAL A 216 4.60 -7.59 -9.33
C VAL A 216 5.80 -6.77 -8.85
N ALA A 217 5.58 -5.77 -7.99
CA ALA A 217 6.70 -5.15 -7.28
C ALA A 217 6.97 -6.00 -6.04
N ARG A 218 7.72 -7.09 -6.18
CA ARG A 218 8.42 -7.70 -5.04
C ARG A 218 9.10 -6.54 -4.30
N PRO A 219 8.61 -6.10 -3.12
CA PRO A 219 9.43 -5.25 -2.29
C PRO A 219 10.65 -6.13 -2.01
N LYS A 220 11.86 -5.65 -2.33
CA LYS A 220 13.11 -6.34 -1.99
C LYS A 220 12.92 -7.05 -0.66
N SER A 221 13.18 -8.35 -0.61
CA SER A 221 12.74 -9.18 0.52
C SER A 221 13.17 -8.54 1.83
N VAL A 222 12.40 -8.70 2.91
CA VAL A 222 12.72 -8.07 4.22
C VAL A 222 14.17 -8.35 4.65
N SER A 223 14.74 -9.49 4.24
CA SER A 223 16.16 -9.83 4.38
C SER A 223 17.10 -8.87 3.62
N GLU A 224 16.81 -8.50 2.38
CA GLU A 224 17.61 -7.57 1.56
C GLU A 224 17.57 -6.15 2.14
N VAL A 225 16.40 -5.66 2.54
CA VAL A 225 16.26 -4.33 3.18
C VAL A 225 16.99 -4.30 4.54
N ARG A 226 16.88 -5.37 5.32
CA ARG A 226 17.58 -5.52 6.61
C ARG A 226 19.10 -5.60 6.44
N ASN A 227 19.58 -6.26 5.39
CA ASN A 227 21.00 -6.33 5.10
C ASN A 227 21.53 -4.96 4.70
N ASN A 228 20.88 -4.26 3.76
CA ASN A 228 21.31 -2.93 3.30
C ASN A 228 21.35 -1.88 4.43
N THR A 229 20.34 -1.86 5.30
CA THR A 229 20.32 -0.96 6.47
C THR A 229 21.41 -1.30 7.49
N ARG A 230 21.76 -2.58 7.68
CA ARG A 230 22.92 -2.97 8.50
C ARG A 230 24.24 -2.50 7.88
N THR A 231 24.41 -2.58 6.56
CA THR A 231 25.62 -2.12 5.87
C THR A 231 25.76 -0.60 5.91
N GLU A 232 24.67 0.15 5.74
CA GLU A 232 24.66 1.61 5.86
C GLU A 232 24.96 2.08 7.29
N VAL A 233 24.35 1.45 8.31
CA VAL A 233 24.65 1.80 9.72
C VAL A 233 26.11 1.45 10.06
N ALA A 234 26.67 0.39 9.49
CA ALA A 234 28.07 0.02 9.66
C ALA A 234 29.03 1.01 8.97
N SER A 235 28.71 1.48 7.76
CA SER A 235 29.52 2.48 7.05
C SER A 235 29.46 3.86 7.74
N TYR A 236 28.28 4.26 8.24
CA TYR A 236 28.14 5.48 9.03
C TYR A 236 28.92 5.42 10.35
N ARG A 237 28.92 4.27 11.04
CA ARG A 237 29.72 4.07 12.27
C ARG A 237 31.23 4.09 12.00
N LYS A 238 31.70 3.51 10.89
CA LYS A 238 33.11 3.61 10.46
C LYS A 238 33.50 5.05 10.15
N SER A 239 32.68 5.80 9.40
CA SER A 239 32.90 7.22 9.09
C SER A 239 32.98 8.09 10.35
N LYS A 240 32.09 7.87 11.33
CA LYS A 240 32.12 8.59 12.61
C LYS A 240 33.35 8.25 13.46
N LYS A 241 33.74 6.96 13.53
CA LYS A 241 34.98 6.56 14.22
C LYS A 241 36.23 7.15 13.55
N LEU A 242 36.31 7.16 12.21
CA LEU A 242 37.41 7.79 11.47
C LEU A 242 37.51 9.30 11.72
N LYS A 243 36.37 10.01 11.77
CA LYS A 243 36.36 11.44 12.12
C LYS A 243 36.78 11.71 13.57
N VAL A 244 36.44 10.85 14.52
CA VAL A 244 36.87 10.99 15.94
C VAL A 244 38.35 10.64 16.12
N VAL A 245 38.85 9.60 15.45
CA VAL A 245 40.27 9.20 15.50
C VAL A 245 41.17 10.26 14.87
N ASN A 246 40.77 10.86 13.74
CA ASN A 246 41.54 11.96 13.13
C ASN A 246 41.50 13.24 13.97
N ARG A 247 40.43 13.48 14.74
CA ARG A 247 40.34 14.62 15.67
C ARG A 247 41.24 14.45 16.90
N ASN A 248 41.39 13.22 17.39
CA ASN A 248 42.28 12.92 18.52
C ASN A 248 43.76 12.83 18.11
N ARG A 249 44.06 12.47 16.85
CA ARG A 249 45.45 12.53 16.32
C ARG A 249 45.94 13.95 16.04
N GLY A 250 45.03 14.90 15.79
CA GLY A 250 45.37 16.33 15.65
C GLY A 250 45.58 17.08 16.97
N LEU A 251 45.44 16.42 18.13
CA LEU A 251 45.60 17.02 19.46
C LEU A 251 46.84 16.52 20.23
N VAL A 252 47.73 15.75 19.58
CA VAL A 252 48.95 15.17 20.20
C VAL A 252 50.25 15.64 19.53
N MET A 253 50.20 16.58 18.60
CA MET A 253 51.39 17.16 17.96
C MET A 253 51.33 18.68 18.15
N ASP A 254 51.78 19.17 19.31
CA ASP A 254 52.38 20.52 19.50
C ASP A 254 52.76 20.71 20.98
N SER A 255 53.80 20.01 21.43
CA SER A 255 54.58 20.39 22.62
C SER A 255 55.97 19.75 22.61
N ALA A 256 56.78 20.11 21.61
CA ALA A 256 58.23 20.01 21.72
C ALA A 256 58.83 21.24 21.05
N GLY A 257 59.41 22.14 21.86
CA GLY A 257 60.16 23.30 21.38
C GLY A 257 61.38 22.89 20.56
N PRO A 258 62.11 23.86 19.99
CA PRO A 258 63.39 24.13 20.64
C PRO A 258 63.94 25.57 20.50
N SER A 259 64.91 25.83 21.40
CA SER A 259 66.02 26.82 21.36
C SER A 259 65.71 28.24 21.83
#